data_AF-A0A1H0CZJ9-F1
#
_entry.id   AF-A0A1H0CZJ9-F1
#
_cell.length_a   1.000
_cell.length_b   1.000
_cell.length_c   1.000
_cell.angle_alpha   90.00
_cell.angle_beta   90.00
_cell.angle_gamma   90.00
#
_symmetry.space_group_name_H-M   'P 1'
#
loop_
_entity.id
_entity.type
_entity.pdbx_description
1 polymer ?
#
loop_
_entity_poly.entity_id
_entity_poly.type
_entity_poly.pdbx_seq_one_letter_code
_entity_poly.pdbx_strand_id
1 'polypeptide(L)'
;MLTWTDRLDAKLLKLKKDGLSFAEIAEKMGITRNMALGRFQRISGVVFPSQLERRRMRAAAAKLKKDTQLRKETEIVKKMKAAIAAGTDKGKAMKQAHLAGATYVTIGAVFGISHVRAYQIANGR
;
A
#
# COMPACT_ATOMS: atom_id res chain seq x y z
N MET A 1 5.94 -1.15 27.06
CA MET A 1 4.81 -1.49 26.15
C MET A 1 4.25 -2.83 26.58
N LEU A 2 2.93 -2.96 26.72
CA LEU A 2 2.32 -4.27 27.00
C LEU A 2 2.34 -5.11 25.72
N THR A 3 2.93 -6.30 25.80
CA THR A 3 2.85 -7.29 24.72
C THR A 3 1.61 -8.14 24.91
N TRP A 4 0.70 -8.13 23.93
CA TRP A 4 -0.50 -8.96 23.95
C TRP A 4 -0.13 -10.43 23.78
N THR A 5 -0.64 -11.28 24.67
CA THR A 5 -0.49 -12.74 24.64
C THR A 5 -1.87 -13.39 24.62
N ASP A 6 -1.96 -14.64 24.17
CA ASP A 6 -3.24 -15.38 24.12
C ASP A 6 -3.94 -15.43 25.48
N ARG A 7 -3.17 -15.50 26.58
CA ARG A 7 -3.69 -15.44 27.95
C ARG A 7 -4.35 -14.10 28.27
N LEU A 8 -3.76 -12.99 27.83
CA LEU A 8 -4.32 -11.65 28.02
C LEU A 8 -5.56 -11.43 27.16
N ASP A 9 -5.59 -11.98 25.95
CA ASP A 9 -6.77 -11.93 25.08
C ASP A 9 -7.92 -12.76 25.67
N ALA A 10 -7.64 -13.97 26.16
CA ALA A 10 -8.62 -14.79 26.85
C ALA A 10 -9.17 -14.10 28.10
N LYS A 11 -8.30 -13.43 28.89
CA LYS A 11 -8.70 -12.62 30.04
C LYS A 11 -9.59 -11.45 29.63
N LEU A 12 -9.24 -10.72 28.56
CA LEU A 12 -10.02 -9.62 28.02
C LEU A 12 -11.42 -10.07 27.55
N LEU A 13 -11.49 -11.19 26.81
CA LEU A 13 -12.75 -11.77 26.34
C LEU A 13 -13.63 -12.24 27.51
N LYS A 14 -13.02 -12.89 28.52
CA LYS A 14 -13.73 -13.34 29.72
C LYS A 14 -14.34 -12.17 30.46
N LEU A 15 -13.54 -11.15 30.80
CA LEU A 15 -14.03 -9.96 31.50
C LEU A 15 -15.13 -9.24 30.72
N LYS A 16 -15.03 -9.22 29.38
CA LYS A 16 -16.09 -8.63 28.56
C LYS A 16 -17.37 -9.46 28.55
N LYS A 17 -17.25 -10.79 28.52
CA LYS A 17 -18.38 -11.74 28.64
C LYS A 17 -19.06 -11.64 30.00
N ASP A 18 -18.29 -11.37 31.06
CA ASP A 18 -18.77 -11.12 32.42
C ASP A 18 -19.51 -9.76 32.56
N GLY A 19 -19.66 -9.00 31.48
CA GLY A 19 -20.47 -7.79 31.43
C GLY A 19 -19.72 -6.48 31.69
N LEU A 20 -18.42 -6.53 32.00
CA LEU A 20 -17.65 -5.33 32.35
C LEU A 20 -17.54 -4.35 31.17
N SER A 21 -17.49 -3.07 31.50
CA SER A 21 -17.13 -1.99 30.59
C SER A 21 -15.63 -2.01 30.29
N PHE A 22 -15.21 -1.40 29.18
CA PHE A 22 -13.79 -1.30 28.85
C PHE A 22 -12.99 -0.44 29.82
N ALA A 23 -13.63 0.41 30.62
CA ALA A 23 -12.97 1.18 31.68
C ALA A 23 -12.63 0.28 32.87
N GLU A 24 -13.59 -0.53 33.34
CA GLU A 24 -13.38 -1.48 34.43
C GLU A 24 -12.39 -2.59 34.04
N ILE A 25 -12.45 -3.05 32.78
CA ILE A 25 -11.47 -4.00 32.24
C ILE A 25 -10.07 -3.39 32.25
N ALA A 26 -9.96 -2.11 31.86
CA ALA A 26 -8.69 -1.39 31.85
C ALA A 26 -8.08 -1.31 33.25
N GLU A 27 -8.88 -0.96 34.26
CA GLU A 27 -8.46 -0.97 35.66
C GLU A 27 -8.01 -2.37 36.12
N LYS A 28 -8.81 -3.42 35.84
CA LYS A 28 -8.48 -4.80 36.22
C LYS A 28 -7.26 -5.39 35.51
N MET A 29 -6.89 -4.86 34.34
CA MET A 29 -5.76 -5.33 33.55
C MET A 29 -4.54 -4.40 33.65
N GLY A 30 -4.65 -3.25 34.32
CA GLY A 30 -3.57 -2.25 34.39
C GLY A 30 -3.25 -1.62 33.03
N ILE A 31 -4.25 -1.45 32.17
CA ILE A 31 -4.10 -0.88 30.82
C ILE A 31 -5.02 0.32 30.63
N THR A 32 -4.90 1.04 29.51
CA THR A 32 -5.84 2.11 29.18
C THR A 32 -7.12 1.54 28.55
N ARG A 33 -8.24 2.26 28.72
CA ARG A 33 -9.54 1.93 28.09
C ARG A 33 -9.41 1.72 26.57
N ASN A 34 -8.63 2.56 25.90
CA ASN A 34 -8.44 2.48 24.45
C ASN A 34 -7.63 1.24 24.03
N MET A 35 -6.68 0.79 24.86
CA MET A 35 -5.96 -0.46 24.61
C MET A 35 -6.89 -1.67 24.72
N ALA A 36 -7.74 -1.73 25.75
CA ALA A 36 -8.74 -2.78 25.93
C ALA A 36 -9.75 -2.81 24.77
N LEU A 37 -10.37 -1.65 24.46
CA LEU A 37 -11.34 -1.52 23.37
C LEU A 37 -10.74 -1.88 22.01
N GLY A 38 -9.57 -1.31 21.69
CA GLY A 38 -8.92 -1.53 20.40
C GLY A 38 -8.39 -2.95 20.23
N ARG A 39 -7.98 -3.63 21.31
CA ARG A 39 -7.66 -5.07 21.24
C ARG A 39 -8.91 -5.90 21.07
N PHE A 40 -9.95 -5.64 21.85
CA PHE A 40 -11.22 -6.37 21.77
C PHE A 40 -11.81 -6.33 20.36
N GLN A 41 -11.85 -5.17 19.72
CA GLN A 41 -12.31 -5.03 18.32
C GLN A 41 -11.49 -5.83 17.31
N ARG A 42 -10.19 -6.03 17.57
CA ARG A 42 -9.29 -6.81 16.68
C ARG A 42 -9.49 -8.31 16.87
N ILE A 43 -9.63 -8.78 18.11
CA ILE A 43 -9.81 -10.21 18.42
C ILE A 43 -11.25 -10.68 18.17
N SER A 44 -12.25 -9.81 18.31
CA SER A 44 -13.65 -10.15 18.06
C SER A 44 -13.98 -10.33 16.58
N GLY A 45 -13.08 -9.91 15.68
CA GLY A 45 -13.26 -10.04 14.24
C GLY A 45 -14.43 -9.24 13.67
N VAL A 46 -15.07 -8.38 14.48
CA VAL A 46 -16.27 -7.62 14.06
C VAL A 46 -15.86 -6.57 13.03
N VAL A 47 -16.17 -6.83 11.77
CA VAL A 47 -16.03 -5.86 10.68
C VAL A 47 -17.30 -5.04 10.60
N PHE A 48 -17.24 -3.80 11.07
CA PHE A 48 -18.36 -2.87 10.92
C PHE A 48 -18.61 -2.56 9.43
N PRO A 49 -19.88 -2.40 9.00
CA PRO A 49 -20.20 -2.03 7.62
C PRO A 49 -19.44 -0.80 7.12
N SER A 50 -19.28 0.22 7.97
CA SER A 50 -18.50 1.43 7.65
C SER A 50 -17.02 1.16 7.36
N GLN A 51 -16.42 0.15 8.00
CA GLN A 51 -15.04 -0.26 7.74
C GLN A 51 -14.93 -0.99 6.40
N LEU A 52 -15.93 -1.82 6.07
CA LEU A 52 -16.01 -2.48 4.78
C LEU A 52 -16.15 -1.45 3.65
N GLU A 53 -17.05 -0.48 3.79
CA GLU A 53 -17.24 0.59 2.80
C GLU A 53 -15.98 1.43 2.63
N ARG A 54 -15.30 1.83 3.72
CA ARG A 54 -14.01 2.51 3.62
C ARG A 54 -12.96 1.70 2.88
N ARG A 55 -12.89 0.38 3.11
CA ARG A 55 -11.97 -0.51 2.39
C ARG A 55 -12.31 -0.56 0.91
N ARG A 56 -13.59 -0.69 0.55
CA ARG A 56 -14.08 -0.66 -0.85
C ARG A 56 -13.73 0.65 -1.54
N MET A 57 -14.02 1.79 -0.91
CA MET A 57 -13.69 3.11 -1.44
C MET A 57 -12.19 3.28 -1.67
N ARG A 58 -11.35 2.88 -0.71
CA ARG A 58 -9.89 2.95 -0.85
C ARG A 58 -9.38 2.04 -1.96
N ALA A 59 -9.92 0.82 -2.08
CA ALA A 59 -9.56 -0.10 -3.16
C ALA A 59 -9.97 0.44 -4.53
N ALA A 60 -11.18 1.01 -4.65
CA ALA A 60 -11.65 1.65 -5.87
C ALA A 60 -10.79 2.86 -6.27
N ALA A 61 -10.45 3.73 -5.31
CA ALA A 61 -9.57 4.87 -5.55
C ALA A 61 -8.14 4.43 -5.95
N ALA A 62 -7.60 3.40 -5.31
CA ALA A 62 -6.30 2.83 -5.66
C ALA A 62 -6.31 2.22 -7.08
N LYS A 63 -7.38 1.50 -7.43
CA LYS A 63 -7.57 0.95 -8.78
C LYS A 63 -7.64 2.08 -9.82
N LEU A 64 -8.47 3.09 -9.60
CA LEU A 64 -8.61 4.23 -10.50
C LEU A 64 -7.27 4.96 -10.71
N LYS A 65 -6.51 5.18 -9.63
CA LYS A 65 -5.17 5.77 -9.69
C LYS A 65 -4.22 4.91 -10.51
N LYS A 66 -4.22 3.59 -10.31
CA LYS A 66 -3.39 2.64 -11.05
C LYS A 66 -3.74 2.63 -12.54
N ASP A 67 -5.03 2.57 -12.88
CA ASP A 67 -5.49 2.56 -14.27
C ASP A 67 -5.15 3.87 -14.99
N THR A 68 -5.31 5.00 -14.30
CA THR A 68 -4.94 6.32 -14.83
C THR A 68 -3.43 6.41 -15.08
N GLN A 69 -2.62 5.91 -14.15
CA GLN A 69 -1.17 5.87 -14.31
C GLN A 69 -0.77 4.98 -15.49
N LEU A 70 -1.35 3.78 -15.59
CA LEU A 70 -1.06 2.84 -16.67
C LEU A 70 -1.34 3.46 -18.05
N ARG A 71 -2.47 4.17 -18.21
CA ARG A 71 -2.80 4.87 -19.46
C ARG A 71 -1.78 5.94 -19.81
N LYS A 72 -1.39 6.78 -18.83
CA LYS A 72 -0.37 7.82 -19.03
C LYS A 72 0.98 7.20 -19.43
N GLU A 73 1.41 6.18 -18.69
CA GLU A 73 2.69 5.50 -18.96
C GLU A 73 2.69 4.80 -20.32
N THR A 74 1.57 4.23 -20.76
CA THR A 74 1.46 3.58 -22.08
C THR A 74 1.74 4.59 -23.21
N GLU A 75 1.16 5.79 -23.14
CA GLU A 75 1.41 6.83 -24.14
C GLU A 75 2.85 7.34 -24.11
N ILE A 76 3.43 7.50 -22.90
CA ILE A 76 4.83 7.91 -22.74
C ILE A 76 5.77 6.86 -23.33
N VAL A 77 5.53 5.58 -23.06
CA VAL A 77 6.33 4.47 -23.61
C VAL A 77 6.19 4.41 -25.13
N LYS A 78 5.00 4.63 -25.69
CA LYS A 78 4.78 4.68 -27.13
C LYS A 78 5.62 5.79 -27.78
N LYS A 79 5.61 6.99 -27.19
CA LYS A 79 6.44 8.12 -27.64
C LYS A 79 7.93 7.83 -27.51
N MET A 80 8.36 7.21 -26.41
CA MET A 80 9.75 6.76 -26.22
C MET A 80 10.20 5.79 -27.31
N LYS A 81 9.37 4.78 -27.63
CA LYS A 81 9.66 3.82 -28.72
C LYS A 81 9.78 4.52 -30.07
N ALA A 82 8.88 5.44 -30.37
CA ALA A 82 8.93 6.22 -31.61
C ALA A 82 10.19 7.08 -31.69
N ALA A 83 10.60 7.72 -30.59
CA ALA A 83 11.82 8.52 -30.54
C ALA A 83 13.08 7.67 -30.81
N ILE A 84 13.14 6.46 -30.24
CA ILE A 84 14.23 5.50 -30.49
C ILE A 84 14.23 5.07 -31.96
N ALA A 85 13.07 4.75 -32.53
CA ALA A 85 12.95 4.39 -33.94
C ALA A 85 13.37 5.53 -34.88
N ALA A 86 13.15 6.78 -34.48
CA ALA A 86 13.61 7.99 -35.18
C ALA A 86 15.11 8.29 -34.99
N GLY A 87 15.85 7.44 -34.27
CA GLY A 87 17.31 7.58 -34.08
C GLY A 87 17.74 8.29 -32.80
N THR A 88 16.82 8.56 -31.87
CA THR A 88 17.20 9.08 -30.54
C THR A 88 17.95 8.02 -29.75
N ASP A 89 19.09 8.41 -29.14
CA ASP A 89 19.83 7.54 -28.23
C ASP A 89 18.92 6.93 -27.15
N LYS A 90 19.10 5.63 -26.89
CA LYS A 90 18.24 4.85 -25.98
C LYS A 90 18.26 5.41 -24.55
N GLY A 91 19.42 5.83 -24.04
CA GLY A 91 19.56 6.43 -22.73
C GLY A 91 18.81 7.77 -22.64
N LYS A 92 18.97 8.63 -23.66
CA LYS A 92 18.23 9.90 -23.76
C LYS A 92 16.72 9.69 -23.82
N ALA A 93 16.24 8.75 -24.63
CA ALA A 93 14.82 8.43 -24.75
C ALA A 93 14.23 7.90 -23.44
N MET A 94 14.96 7.02 -22.74
CA MET A 94 14.55 6.54 -21.40
C MET A 94 14.50 7.65 -20.37
N LYS A 95 15.47 8.57 -20.38
CA LYS A 95 15.48 9.74 -19.48
C LYS A 95 14.30 10.68 -19.76
N GLN A 96 14.00 10.95 -21.03
CA GLN A 96 12.85 11.75 -21.43
C GLN A 96 11.52 11.10 -21.02
N ALA A 97 11.39 9.78 -21.20
CA ALA A 97 10.22 9.03 -20.74
C ALA A 97 10.03 9.12 -19.23
N HIS A 98 11.13 9.04 -18.47
CA HIS A 98 11.08 9.17 -17.01
C HIS A 98 10.63 10.58 -16.59
N LEU A 99 11.21 11.63 -17.19
CA LEU A 99 10.81 13.01 -16.95
C LEU A 99 9.35 13.29 -17.31
N ALA A 100 8.81 12.59 -18.32
CA ALA A 100 7.41 12.68 -18.69
C ALA A 100 6.46 11.93 -17.73
N GLY A 101 6.99 11.16 -16.77
CA GLY A 101 6.23 10.50 -15.72
C GLY A 101 6.16 8.97 -15.79
N ALA A 102 6.91 8.32 -16.69
CA ALA A 102 7.03 6.87 -16.69
C ALA A 102 8.02 6.39 -15.62
N THR A 103 7.69 5.31 -14.92
CA THR A 103 8.64 4.70 -13.98
C THR A 103 9.70 3.88 -14.71
N TYR A 104 10.90 3.77 -14.13
CA TYR A 104 11.94 2.88 -14.65
C TYR A 104 11.56 1.40 -14.61
N VAL A 105 10.57 1.03 -13.79
CA VAL A 105 9.98 -0.32 -13.78
C VAL A 105 9.25 -0.56 -15.11
N THR A 106 8.37 0.35 -15.50
CA THR A 106 7.62 0.24 -16.76
C THR A 106 8.55 0.33 -17.97
N ILE A 107 9.50 1.27 -17.95
CA ILE A 107 10.52 1.39 -19.00
C ILE A 107 11.34 0.10 -19.09
N GLY A 108 11.83 -0.46 -17.98
CA GLY A 108 12.61 -1.68 -17.97
C GLY A 108 11.84 -2.88 -18.49
N ALA A 109 10.58 -3.05 -18.08
CA ALA A 109 9.71 -4.12 -18.54
C ALA A 109 9.55 -4.14 -20.07
N VAL A 110 9.47 -2.98 -20.71
CA VAL A 110 9.37 -2.85 -22.17
C VAL A 110 10.59 -3.42 -22.90
N PHE A 111 11.77 -3.35 -22.28
CA PHE A 111 13.03 -3.84 -22.84
C PHE A 111 13.50 -5.16 -22.23
N GLY A 112 12.70 -5.80 -21.37
CA GLY A 112 13.09 -7.03 -20.67
C GLY A 112 14.28 -6.86 -19.71
N ILE A 113 14.48 -5.65 -19.17
CA ILE A 113 15.58 -5.34 -18.25
C ILE A 113 15.07 -4.90 -16.89
N SER A 114 15.92 -5.02 -15.87
CA SER A 114 15.60 -4.51 -14.54
C SER A 114 15.47 -2.98 -14.54
N HIS A 115 14.69 -2.44 -13.60
CA HIS A 115 14.54 -1.01 -13.42
C HIS A 115 15.89 -0.32 -13.09
N VAL A 116 16.78 -1.00 -12.37
CA VAL A 116 18.15 -0.52 -12.08
C VAL A 116 18.94 -0.37 -13.36
N ARG A 117 18.85 -1.35 -14.26
CA ARG A 117 19.55 -1.30 -15.55
C ARG A 117 18.98 -0.21 -16.45
N ALA A 118 17.66 -0.02 -16.47
CA ALA A 118 17.02 1.08 -17.19
C ALA A 118 17.49 2.45 -16.66
N TYR A 119 17.61 2.61 -15.34
CA TYR A 119 18.15 3.83 -14.72
C TYR A 119 19.61 4.07 -15.07
N GLN A 120 20.45 3.02 -15.07
CA GLN A 120 21.86 3.10 -15.46
C GLN A 120 22.02 3.57 -16.90
N ILE A 121 21.32 2.93 -17.85
CA ILE A 121 21.34 3.31 -19.27
C ILE A 121 20.87 4.76 -19.45
N ALA A 122 19.82 5.18 -18.75
CA ALA A 122 19.32 6.54 -18.83
C ALA A 122 20.29 7.61 -18.31
N ASN A 123 21.22 7.23 -17.43
CA ASN A 123 22.21 8.13 -16.83
C ASN A 123 23.64 7.89 -17.34
N GLY A 124 23.83 7.04 -18.36
CA GLY A 124 25.14 6.75 -18.94
C GLY A 124 26.09 6.01 -18.00
N ARG A 125 25.55 5.13 -17.14
CA ARG A 125 26.31 4.29 -16.20
C ARG A 125 26.25 2.81 -16.58
#